data_AF-A0A356QCH6-F1
#
_entry.id   AF-A0A356QCH6-F1
#
_cell.length_a   1.000
_cell.length_b   1.000
_cell.length_c   1.000
_cell.angle_alpha   90.00
_cell.angle_beta   90.00
_cell.angle_gamma   90.00
#
_symmetry.space_group_name_H-M   'P 1'
#
loop_
_entity.id
_entity.type
_entity.pdbx_description
1 polymer ?
#
loop_
_entity_poly.entity_id
_entity_poly.type
_entity_poly.pdbx_seq_one_letter_code
_entity_poly.pdbx_strand_id
1 'polypeptide(L)'
;MNLDPQLSLYPRRGLWIGALLAASLTGCAVGPSKMDAERVQTVDDRSQALLQERLVQESEKLRLLQDELRQNLEQQQEVVLEPVVPRYNPLDAVSVTLQADDVDVRNLLKAIADQAGLNLVLPASLSRQPRTLSLSLSSVPASQAFEEITKALDLAGHVRDNMLVVEEFEISY
;
A
#
# COMPACT_ATOMS: atom_id res chain seq x y z
N MET A 1 -20.10 22.31 -16.40
CA MET A 1 -21.36 22.78 -17.04
C MET A 1 -22.46 22.65 -16.01
N ASN A 2 -23.26 23.71 -15.82
CA ASN A 2 -24.32 23.76 -14.82
C ASN A 2 -25.67 23.82 -15.56
N LEU A 3 -26.66 23.05 -15.12
CA LEU A 3 -27.98 22.97 -15.76
C LEU A 3 -29.08 22.93 -14.68
N ASP A 4 -29.57 24.10 -14.32
CA ASP A 4 -30.96 24.25 -13.86
C ASP A 4 -31.92 23.84 -14.99
N PRO A 5 -33.16 23.45 -14.63
CA PRO A 5 -34.25 24.28 -15.13
C PRO A 5 -35.33 24.56 -14.08
N GLN A 6 -35.37 25.81 -13.62
CA GLN A 6 -36.63 26.46 -13.24
C GLN A 6 -37.39 26.84 -14.52
N LEU A 7 -38.65 26.42 -14.67
CA LEU A 7 -39.63 27.19 -15.43
C LEU A 7 -41.05 26.95 -14.88
N SER A 8 -41.52 27.92 -14.11
CA SER A 8 -42.92 28.09 -13.72
C SER A 8 -43.82 28.38 -14.92
N LEU A 9 -45.14 28.18 -14.78
CA LEU A 9 -46.15 29.17 -15.20
C LEU A 9 -47.54 28.90 -14.56
N TYR A 10 -48.02 29.87 -13.79
CA TYR A 10 -49.41 30.09 -13.34
C TYR A 10 -50.37 30.33 -14.55
N PRO A 11 -51.73 30.43 -14.45
CA PRO A 11 -52.57 30.79 -13.29
C PRO A 11 -53.82 29.86 -13.12
N ARG A 12 -54.95 30.15 -12.43
CA ARG A 12 -55.48 31.36 -11.74
C ARG A 12 -56.39 30.99 -10.53
N ARG A 13 -56.79 32.03 -9.78
CA ARG A 13 -57.64 32.07 -8.57
C ARG A 13 -59.12 31.68 -8.75
N GLY A 14 -59.73 31.14 -7.69
CA GLY A 14 -61.18 31.16 -7.43
C GLY A 14 -61.53 30.74 -6.00
N LEU A 15 -61.60 31.68 -5.05
CA LEU A 15 -62.12 31.42 -3.70
C LEU A 15 -63.64 31.20 -3.75
N TRP A 16 -64.15 30.08 -3.22
CA TRP A 16 -65.48 30.03 -2.57
C TRP A 16 -65.48 29.07 -1.37
N ILE A 17 -65.59 29.68 -0.18
CA ILE A 17 -66.27 29.21 1.04
C ILE A 17 -65.89 27.83 1.60
N GLY A 18 -65.32 27.84 2.82
CA GLY A 18 -65.21 26.64 3.64
C GLY A 18 -66.51 26.32 4.39
N ALA A 19 -66.92 25.04 4.34
CA ALA A 19 -67.84 24.42 5.29
C ALA A 19 -67.84 22.89 5.07
N LEU A 20 -66.85 22.17 5.62
CA LEU A 20 -66.90 20.71 5.90
C LEU A 20 -65.62 20.24 6.63
N LEU A 21 -65.28 20.92 7.73
CA LEU A 21 -64.21 20.50 8.64
C LEU A 21 -64.80 19.56 9.72
N ALA A 22 -65.42 18.46 9.27
CA ALA A 22 -65.88 17.34 10.10
C ALA A 22 -66.26 16.14 9.19
N ALA A 23 -65.99 14.92 9.67
CA ALA A 23 -66.43 13.64 9.10
C ALA A 23 -65.84 13.17 7.75
N SER A 24 -64.55 12.81 7.74
CA SER A 24 -64.04 11.73 6.86
C SER A 24 -62.81 10.97 7.42
N LEU A 25 -62.71 10.84 8.75
CA LEU A 25 -61.84 9.84 9.40
C LEU A 25 -62.56 8.48 9.50
N THR A 26 -63.19 8.03 8.42
CA THR A 26 -63.62 6.64 8.24
C THR A 26 -62.43 5.85 7.70
N GLY A 27 -61.66 5.25 8.60
CA GLY A 27 -60.52 4.42 8.23
C GLY A 27 -60.92 3.24 7.35
N CYS A 28 -60.07 2.88 6.40
CA CYS A 28 -60.21 1.69 5.57
C CYS A 28 -59.98 0.40 6.39
N ALA A 29 -60.93 0.06 7.25
CA ALA A 29 -60.94 -1.18 8.04
C ALA A 29 -61.61 -2.35 7.29
N VAL A 30 -61.30 -2.50 5.98
CA VAL A 30 -61.57 -3.75 5.27
C VAL A 30 -60.35 -4.65 5.50
N GLY A 31 -60.35 -5.34 6.63
CA GLY A 31 -59.39 -6.42 6.88
C GLY A 31 -59.58 -7.55 5.86
N PRO A 32 -58.55 -8.37 5.59
CA PRO A 32 -58.66 -9.50 4.67
C PRO A 32 -59.81 -10.41 5.09
N SER A 33 -60.57 -10.93 4.11
CA SER A 33 -61.61 -11.90 4.43
C SER A 33 -60.97 -13.13 5.08
N LYS A 34 -61.72 -13.86 5.92
CA LYS A 34 -61.16 -15.04 6.61
C LYS A 34 -60.58 -16.07 5.63
N MET A 35 -61.20 -16.20 4.45
CA MET A 35 -60.72 -17.06 3.36
C MET A 35 -59.44 -16.53 2.70
N ASP A 36 -59.24 -15.22 2.61
CA ASP A 36 -58.00 -14.64 2.11
C ASP A 36 -56.86 -14.80 3.13
N ALA A 37 -57.13 -14.59 4.42
CA ALA A 37 -56.14 -14.80 5.47
C ALA A 37 -55.68 -16.27 5.57
N GLU A 38 -56.60 -17.22 5.44
CA GLU A 38 -56.29 -18.66 5.45
C GLU A 38 -55.55 -19.12 4.18
N ARG A 39 -55.91 -18.57 3.01
CA ARG A 39 -55.13 -18.76 1.77
C ARG A 39 -53.74 -18.15 1.86
N VAL A 40 -53.61 -16.96 2.43
CA VAL A 40 -52.30 -16.31 2.62
C VAL A 40 -51.44 -17.14 3.57
N GLN A 41 -51.96 -17.61 4.71
CA GLN A 41 -51.21 -18.49 5.63
C GLN A 41 -50.79 -19.80 4.96
N THR A 42 -51.70 -20.50 4.26
CA THR A 42 -51.36 -21.79 3.62
C THR A 42 -50.43 -21.65 2.40
N VAL A 43 -50.43 -20.50 1.72
CA VAL A 43 -49.41 -20.15 0.71
C VAL A 43 -48.09 -19.77 1.38
N ASP A 44 -48.14 -19.02 2.48
CA ASP A 44 -46.96 -18.62 3.24
C ASP A 44 -46.24 -19.84 3.80
N ASP A 45 -46.91 -20.76 4.51
CA ASP A 45 -46.35 -22.02 5.04
C ASP A 45 -45.65 -22.85 3.95
N ARG A 46 -46.29 -23.00 2.78
CA ARG A 46 -45.70 -23.71 1.63
C ARG A 46 -44.51 -22.97 1.02
N SER A 47 -44.59 -21.64 0.96
CA SER A 47 -43.48 -20.81 0.45
C SER A 47 -42.30 -20.80 1.43
N GLN A 48 -42.54 -20.77 2.74
CA GLN A 48 -41.53 -20.86 3.78
C GLN A 48 -40.78 -22.19 3.68
N ALA A 49 -41.46 -23.32 3.50
CA ALA A 49 -40.83 -24.62 3.30
C ALA A 49 -39.91 -24.63 2.05
N LEU A 50 -40.39 -24.12 0.91
CA LEU A 50 -39.60 -24.03 -0.33
C LEU A 50 -38.44 -23.03 -0.24
N LEU A 51 -38.60 -21.95 0.53
CA LEU A 51 -37.54 -20.98 0.79
C LEU A 51 -36.49 -21.56 1.74
N GLN A 52 -36.88 -22.28 2.78
CA GLN A 52 -35.95 -22.99 3.67
C GLN A 52 -35.12 -24.02 2.89
N GLU A 53 -35.77 -24.84 2.05
CA GLU A 53 -35.08 -25.82 1.20
C GLU A 53 -34.06 -25.14 0.27
N ARG A 54 -34.47 -24.07 -0.42
CA ARG A 54 -33.55 -23.29 -1.27
C ARG A 54 -32.42 -22.65 -0.48
N LEU A 55 -32.69 -22.11 0.71
CA LEU A 55 -31.66 -21.50 1.57
C LEU A 55 -30.63 -22.53 2.03
N VAL A 56 -31.04 -23.75 2.35
CA VAL A 56 -30.11 -24.85 2.65
C VAL A 56 -29.26 -25.19 1.42
N GLN A 57 -29.88 -25.37 0.25
CA GLN A 57 -29.17 -25.68 -1.00
C GLN A 57 -28.17 -24.57 -1.41
N GLU A 58 -28.52 -23.30 -1.29
CA GLU A 58 -27.58 -22.20 -1.56
C GLU A 58 -26.51 -22.06 -0.46
N SER A 59 -26.84 -22.32 0.80
CA SER A 59 -25.85 -22.34 1.89
C SER A 59 -24.81 -23.45 1.72
N GLU A 60 -25.19 -24.62 1.21
CA GLU A 60 -24.25 -25.70 0.91
C GLU A 60 -23.29 -25.32 -0.22
N LYS A 61 -23.79 -24.71 -1.31
CA LYS A 61 -22.94 -24.20 -2.42
C LYS A 61 -21.98 -23.12 -1.94
N LEU A 62 -22.46 -22.16 -1.14
CA LEU A 62 -21.61 -21.10 -0.58
C LEU A 62 -20.53 -21.67 0.35
N ARG A 63 -20.85 -22.70 1.15
CA ARG A 63 -19.86 -23.38 1.99
C ARG A 63 -18.78 -24.05 1.14
N LEU A 64 -19.15 -24.77 0.08
CA LEU A 64 -18.19 -25.40 -0.83
C LEU A 64 -17.23 -24.38 -1.47
N LEU A 65 -17.75 -23.22 -1.92
CA LEU A 65 -16.92 -22.14 -2.47
C LEU A 65 -16.01 -21.49 -1.40
N GLN A 66 -16.48 -21.36 -0.16
CA GLN A 66 -15.66 -20.87 0.95
C GLN A 66 -14.55 -21.85 1.32
N ASP A 67 -14.85 -23.16 1.38
CA ASP A 67 -13.89 -24.22 1.64
C ASP A 67 -12.83 -24.28 0.51
N GLU A 68 -13.24 -24.17 -0.76
CA GLU A 68 -12.34 -24.10 -1.91
C GLU A 68 -11.44 -22.85 -1.89
N LEU A 69 -12.01 -21.66 -1.64
CA LEU A 69 -11.22 -20.42 -1.52
C LEU A 69 -10.22 -20.51 -0.37
N ARG A 70 -10.66 -21.02 0.79
CA ARG A 70 -9.79 -21.23 1.94
C ARG A 70 -8.66 -22.21 1.62
N GLN A 71 -8.97 -23.33 0.97
CA GLN A 71 -7.98 -24.30 0.56
C GLN A 71 -6.97 -23.71 -0.43
N ASN A 72 -7.41 -22.90 -1.41
CA ASN A 72 -6.51 -22.21 -2.33
C ASN A 72 -5.60 -21.20 -1.61
N LEU A 73 -6.11 -20.47 -0.61
CA LEU A 73 -5.33 -19.52 0.20
C LEU A 73 -4.33 -20.23 1.13
N GLU A 74 -4.72 -21.37 1.74
CA GLU A 74 -3.82 -22.21 2.55
C GLU A 74 -2.80 -22.96 1.67
N GLN A 75 -3.13 -23.22 0.39
CA GLN A 75 -2.22 -23.76 -0.63
C GLN A 75 -1.37 -22.69 -1.34
N GLN A 76 -1.65 -21.40 -1.15
CA GLN A 76 -0.70 -20.33 -1.48
C GLN A 76 0.46 -20.41 -0.47
N GLN A 77 1.37 -21.32 -0.82
CA GLN A 77 2.59 -21.73 -0.16
C GLN A 77 3.12 -20.71 0.84
N GLU A 78 3.22 -21.12 2.12
CA GLU A 78 3.99 -20.38 3.12
C GLU A 78 5.36 -20.06 2.53
N VAL A 79 5.62 -18.78 2.25
CA VAL A 79 6.92 -18.33 1.81
C VAL A 79 7.84 -18.48 3.02
N VAL A 80 8.60 -19.57 3.04
CA VAL A 80 9.65 -19.81 4.02
C VAL A 80 10.74 -18.77 3.77
N LEU A 81 10.56 -17.59 4.36
CA LEU A 81 11.54 -16.53 4.40
C LEU A 81 12.68 -17.01 5.29
N GLU A 82 13.74 -17.56 4.68
CA GLU A 82 14.97 -17.85 5.40
C GLU A 82 15.45 -16.58 6.11
N PRO A 83 15.75 -16.64 7.42
CA PRO A 83 16.27 -15.48 8.14
C PRO A 83 17.60 -15.01 7.53
N VAL A 84 17.56 -13.91 6.79
CA VAL A 84 18.78 -13.27 6.26
C VAL A 84 19.59 -12.75 7.44
N VAL A 85 20.63 -13.49 7.81
CA VAL A 85 21.57 -13.07 8.86
C VAL A 85 22.29 -11.81 8.37
N PRO A 86 22.19 -10.67 9.09
CA PRO A 86 22.89 -9.45 8.69
C PRO A 86 24.40 -9.69 8.74
N ARG A 87 25.08 -9.45 7.62
CA ARG A 87 26.54 -9.48 7.58
C ARG A 87 27.07 -8.19 8.22
N TYR A 88 27.87 -8.34 9.26
CA TYR A 88 28.51 -7.19 9.90
C TYR A 88 29.47 -6.48 8.93
N ASN A 89 29.21 -5.21 8.66
CA ASN A 89 30.12 -4.32 7.93
C ASN A 89 30.76 -3.35 8.94
N PRO A 90 32.10 -3.30 9.06
CA PRO A 90 32.76 -2.38 10.00
C PRO A 90 32.48 -0.90 9.71
N LEU A 91 32.10 -0.55 8.47
CA LEU A 91 31.70 0.80 8.11
C LEU A 91 30.34 1.23 8.72
N ASP A 92 29.47 0.28 9.12
CA ASP A 92 28.20 0.61 9.79
C ASP A 92 28.42 1.07 11.24
N ALA A 93 29.54 0.66 11.86
CA ALA A 93 29.85 0.94 13.26
C ALA A 93 30.38 2.37 13.51
N VAL A 94 30.66 3.13 12.45
CA VAL A 94 31.26 4.47 12.51
C VAL A 94 30.36 5.48 11.82
N SER A 95 30.06 6.59 12.49
CA SER A 95 29.34 7.72 11.91
C SER A 95 30.31 8.83 11.49
N VAL A 96 30.13 9.36 10.28
CA VAL A 96 30.95 10.42 9.69
C VAL A 96 30.15 11.71 9.54
N THR A 97 30.84 12.82 9.70
CA THR A 97 30.34 14.17 9.39
C THR A 97 31.38 14.80 8.46
N LEU A 98 30.99 15.06 7.22
CA LEU A 98 31.88 15.44 6.14
C LEU A 98 31.33 16.68 5.45
N GLN A 99 32.10 17.77 5.48
CA GLN A 99 31.85 18.99 4.73
C GLN A 99 32.94 19.09 3.67
N ALA A 100 32.57 18.94 2.40
CA ALA A 100 33.49 18.96 1.27
C ALA A 100 32.96 19.89 0.18
N ASP A 101 33.83 20.73 -0.37
CA ASP A 101 33.55 21.52 -1.56
C ASP A 101 34.75 21.40 -2.52
N ASP A 102 34.50 20.87 -3.72
CA ASP A 102 35.50 20.56 -4.77
C ASP A 102 36.71 19.74 -4.27
N VAL A 103 36.47 18.79 -3.35
CA VAL A 103 37.55 18.00 -2.73
C VAL A 103 37.87 16.75 -3.56
N ASP A 104 39.16 16.46 -3.75
CA ASP A 104 39.65 15.22 -4.37
C ASP A 104 39.10 13.99 -3.64
N VAL A 105 38.38 13.16 -4.38
CA VAL A 105 37.70 11.95 -3.89
C VAL A 105 38.65 11.00 -3.16
N ARG A 106 39.93 10.93 -3.57
CA ARG A 106 40.94 10.08 -2.91
C ARG A 106 41.14 10.47 -1.45
N ASN A 107 41.02 11.76 -1.14
CA ASN A 107 41.11 12.27 0.24
C ASN A 107 39.83 11.97 1.04
N LEU A 108 38.66 12.04 0.41
CA LEU A 108 37.37 11.69 1.04
C LEU A 108 37.30 10.20 1.40
N LEU A 109 37.64 9.33 0.44
CA LEU A 109 37.71 7.88 0.64
C LEU A 109 38.76 7.51 1.68
N LYS A 110 39.91 8.21 1.70
CA LYS A 110 40.93 8.05 2.74
C LYS A 110 40.39 8.43 4.11
N ALA A 111 39.75 9.59 4.26
CA ALA A 111 39.20 10.02 5.54
C ALA A 111 38.17 9.01 6.11
N ILE A 112 37.33 8.43 5.24
CA ILE A 112 36.38 7.37 5.62
C ILE A 112 37.12 6.10 6.09
N ALA A 113 38.12 5.63 5.33
CA ALA A 113 38.89 4.44 5.69
C ALA A 113 39.69 4.64 6.99
N ASP A 114 40.36 5.78 7.15
CA ASP A 114 41.12 6.17 8.35
C ASP A 114 40.19 6.23 9.58
N GLN A 115 38.98 6.79 9.45
CA GLN A 115 38.00 6.86 10.55
C GLN A 115 37.40 5.48 10.90
N ALA A 116 37.31 4.57 9.93
CA ALA A 116 36.86 3.18 10.12
C ALA A 116 37.97 2.22 10.58
N GLY A 117 39.23 2.65 10.63
CA GLY A 117 40.38 1.78 10.95
C GLY A 117 40.70 0.75 9.85
N LEU A 118 40.28 1.01 8.61
CA LEU A 118 40.47 0.12 7.46
C LEU A 118 41.65 0.56 6.60
N ASN A 119 42.36 -0.41 6.02
CA ASN A 119 43.34 -0.11 4.97
C ASN A 119 42.59 0.27 3.68
N LEU A 120 43.09 1.23 2.91
CA LEU A 120 42.46 1.66 1.66
C LEU A 120 43.25 1.23 0.42
N VAL A 121 42.58 0.63 -0.56
CA VAL A 121 43.09 0.41 -1.92
C VAL A 121 42.20 1.14 -2.91
N LEU A 122 42.83 1.98 -3.74
CA LEU A 122 42.18 2.78 -4.77
C LEU A 122 42.61 2.33 -6.17
N PRO A 123 41.73 2.42 -7.18
CA PRO A 123 42.08 2.05 -8.54
C PRO A 123 43.02 3.08 -9.16
N ALA A 124 43.94 2.61 -10.02
CA ALA A 124 44.96 3.46 -10.65
C ALA A 124 44.38 4.55 -11.59
N SER A 125 43.11 4.46 -11.97
CA SER A 125 42.39 5.50 -12.71
C SER A 125 42.21 6.80 -11.91
N LEU A 126 41.86 6.74 -10.62
CA LEU A 126 41.73 7.95 -9.78
C LEU A 126 43.05 8.71 -9.63
N SER A 127 44.19 8.04 -9.80
CA SER A 127 45.51 8.68 -9.83
C SER A 127 45.87 9.26 -11.21
N ARG A 128 45.37 8.67 -12.30
CA ARG A 128 45.58 9.16 -13.68
C ARG A 128 44.65 10.32 -14.03
N GLN A 129 43.43 10.30 -13.51
CA GLN A 129 42.40 11.30 -13.74
C GLN A 129 41.71 11.60 -12.40
N PRO A 130 42.25 12.56 -11.62
CA PRO A 130 41.65 12.99 -10.37
C PRO A 130 40.20 13.46 -10.58
N ARG A 131 39.33 13.12 -9.63
CA ARG A 131 37.93 13.53 -9.60
C ARG A 131 37.67 14.26 -8.29
N THR A 132 36.88 15.32 -8.34
CA THR A 132 36.46 16.10 -7.17
C THR A 132 34.97 15.91 -6.90
N LEU A 133 34.56 16.14 -5.65
CA LEU A 133 33.18 16.03 -5.22
C LEU A 133 32.87 17.04 -4.10
N SER A 134 31.75 17.75 -4.21
CA SER A 134 31.19 18.56 -3.13
C SER A 134 30.05 17.78 -2.45
N LEU A 135 30.09 17.67 -1.12
CA LEU A 135 29.07 16.99 -0.32
C LEU A 135 28.98 17.55 1.11
N SER A 136 27.82 17.40 1.74
CA SER A 136 27.56 17.82 3.11
C SER A 136 26.80 16.72 3.84
N LEU A 137 27.52 15.91 4.63
CA LEU A 137 26.98 14.81 5.42
C LEU A 137 27.10 15.14 6.91
N SER A 138 26.05 14.84 7.68
CA SER A 138 26.00 15.07 9.12
C SER A 138 25.56 13.80 9.84
N SER A 139 26.44 13.22 10.65
CA SER A 139 26.19 12.00 11.44
C SER A 139 25.67 10.80 10.64
N VAL A 140 26.19 10.60 9.42
CA VAL A 140 25.78 9.52 8.50
C VAL A 140 26.67 8.28 8.73
N PRO A 141 26.17 7.03 8.65
CA PRO A 141 27.04 5.85 8.69
C PRO A 141 28.13 5.89 7.62
N ALA A 142 29.35 5.45 7.94
CA ALA A 142 30.48 5.49 7.02
C ALA A 142 30.24 4.63 5.77
N SER A 143 29.43 3.57 5.90
CA SER A 143 28.98 2.69 4.81
C SER A 143 28.12 3.44 3.80
N GLN A 144 27.10 4.15 4.28
CA GLN A 144 26.21 4.96 3.45
C GLN A 144 26.94 6.15 2.82
N ALA A 145 27.82 6.82 3.58
CA ALA A 145 28.66 7.89 3.06
C ALA A 145 29.60 7.40 1.95
N PHE A 146 30.20 6.22 2.13
CA PHE A 146 31.02 5.56 1.11
C PHE A 146 30.20 5.20 -0.14
N GLU A 147 29.04 4.57 0.02
CA GLU A 147 28.16 4.16 -1.07
C GLU A 147 27.79 5.35 -1.97
N GLU A 148 27.31 6.46 -1.40
CA GLU A 148 26.94 7.64 -2.17
C GLU A 148 28.14 8.28 -2.90
N ILE A 149 29.34 8.28 -2.30
CA ILE A 149 30.56 8.75 -2.97
C ILE A 149 30.94 7.84 -4.14
N THR A 150 30.92 6.51 -3.96
CA THR A 150 31.28 5.57 -5.04
C THR A 150 30.27 5.61 -6.18
N LYS A 151 28.97 5.67 -5.85
CA LYS A 151 27.86 5.73 -6.79
C LYS A 151 27.82 7.01 -7.61
N ALA A 152 28.20 8.16 -7.04
CA ALA A 152 28.34 9.42 -7.77
C ALA A 152 29.45 9.41 -8.84
N LEU A 153 30.28 8.36 -8.88
CA LEU A 153 31.50 8.29 -9.69
C LEU A 153 31.59 7.00 -10.54
N ASP A 154 30.53 6.19 -10.59
CA ASP A 154 30.52 4.86 -11.21
C ASP A 154 31.66 3.95 -10.70
N LEU A 155 31.90 3.99 -9.39
CA LEU A 155 32.82 3.12 -8.68
C LEU A 155 32.04 2.07 -7.87
N ALA A 156 32.66 0.93 -7.65
CA ALA A 156 32.25 -0.07 -6.68
C ALA A 156 33.27 -0.13 -5.54
N GLY A 157 32.89 -0.77 -4.44
CA GLY A 157 33.88 -1.23 -3.47
C GLY A 157 33.30 -2.07 -2.36
N HIS A 158 34.18 -2.83 -1.71
CA HIS A 158 33.85 -3.81 -0.70
C HIS A 158 34.90 -3.86 0.39
N VAL A 159 34.48 -4.29 1.59
CA VAL A 159 35.40 -4.59 2.69
C VAL A 159 35.82 -6.06 2.60
N ARG A 160 37.12 -6.31 2.52
CA ARG A 160 37.75 -7.63 2.54
C ARG A 160 38.96 -7.60 3.47
N ASP A 161 39.03 -8.49 4.45
CA ASP A 161 40.21 -8.68 5.32
C ASP A 161 40.79 -7.37 5.91
N ASN A 162 39.94 -6.53 6.53
CA ASN A 162 40.29 -5.20 7.05
C ASN A 162 40.84 -4.20 6.00
N MET A 163 40.42 -4.36 4.74
CA MET A 163 40.75 -3.49 3.63
C MET A 163 39.47 -3.05 2.91
N LEU A 164 39.29 -1.74 2.78
CA LEU A 164 38.33 -1.11 1.88
C LEU A 164 38.96 -1.09 0.48
N VAL A 165 38.45 -1.92 -0.42
CA VAL A 165 38.89 -2.00 -1.81
C VAL A 165 37.90 -1.22 -2.66
N VAL A 166 38.40 -0.30 -3.47
CA VAL A 166 37.62 0.47 -4.44
C VAL A 166 38.04 0.07 -5.85
N GLU A 167 37.07 -0.14 -6.72
CA GLU A 167 37.24 -0.58 -8.11
C GLU A 167 36.27 0.15 -9.04
N GLU A 168 36.48 0.06 -10.35
CA GLU A 168 35.54 0.63 -11.33
C GLU A 168 34.32 -0.28 -11.47
N PHE A 169 33.15 0.30 -11.69
CA PHE A 169 31.92 -0.47 -11.83
C PHE A 169 31.86 -1.19 -13.20
N GLU A 170 32.41 -2.40 -13.28
CA GLU A 170 32.30 -3.24 -14.49
C GLU A 170 30.92 -3.88 -14.60
N ILE A 171 30.11 -3.39 -15.55
CA ILE A 171 28.89 -4.07 -15.97
C ILE A 171 29.28 -5.34 -16.73
N SER A 172 29.17 -6.49 -16.05
CA SER A 172 29.28 -7.80 -16.69
C SER A 172 28.07 -8.03 -17.61
N TYR A 173 28.33 -8.19 -18.91
CA TYR A 173 27.35 -8.51 -19.96
C TYR A 173 27.32 -10.01 -20.29
#